data_AF-A0A2V6BA19-F1
#
_entry.id   AF-A0A2V6BA19-F1
#
_cell.length_a   1.000
_cell.length_b   1.000
_cell.length_c   1.000
_cell.angle_alpha   90.00
_cell.angle_beta   90.00
_cell.angle_gamma   90.00
#
_symmetry.space_group_name_H-M   'P 1'
#
loop_
_entity.id
_entity.type
_entity.pdbx_description
1 polymer ?
#
loop_
_entity_poly.entity_id
_entity_poly.type
_entity_poly.pdbx_seq_one_letter_code
_entity_poly.pdbx_strand_id
1 'polypeptide(L)'
;NTQRGEGVFEGSIAALQLLNSLGYGISPDLPLHLVYNPVGPSLPPSQAELEADYKRELKKHFGVVFNNLYTLTNLPIGRFASNLRHNNKLDEYMQLLIHAFNPVTIDGLMCRNTISIGWRGEVYDCDFNQQLAMQWNNRDMSGLFLWDIDPKRMENRQIMTGDHCFGCTAGAGSTCGGAIV
;
A
#
# COMPACT_ATOMS: atom_id res chain seq x y z
N ASN A 1 20.59 -2.91 6.47
CA ASN A 1 20.95 -1.51 6.83
C ASN A 1 20.64 -0.47 5.77
N THR A 2 20.64 -0.78 4.47
CA THR A 2 20.54 0.23 3.38
C THR A 2 19.18 0.95 3.27
N GLN A 3 18.07 0.37 3.77
CA GLN A 3 16.72 0.93 3.61
C GLN A 3 16.14 1.64 4.86
N ARG A 4 16.47 1.17 6.07
CA ARG A 4 15.79 1.62 7.31
C ARG A 4 16.72 1.95 8.48
N GLY A 5 18.04 1.96 8.26
CA GLY A 5 19.04 2.19 9.31
C GLY A 5 19.61 0.91 9.91
N GLU A 6 20.59 1.09 10.79
CA GLU A 6 21.29 0.01 11.51
C GLU A 6 20.42 -0.52 12.67
N GLY A 7 20.41 -1.83 12.91
CA GLY A 7 19.65 -2.46 14.00
C GLY A 7 18.16 -2.70 13.72
N VAL A 8 17.58 -2.07 12.70
CA VAL A 8 16.15 -2.21 12.37
C VAL A 8 15.82 -3.61 11.86
N PHE A 9 16.75 -4.23 11.14
CA PHE A 9 16.57 -5.59 10.65
C PHE A 9 16.49 -6.57 11.81
N GLU A 10 17.45 -6.51 12.73
CA GLU A 10 17.54 -7.35 13.91
C GLU A 10 16.30 -7.17 14.80
N GLY A 11 15.87 -5.92 15.03
CA GLY A 11 14.64 -5.63 15.77
C GLY A 11 13.38 -6.18 15.11
N SER A 12 13.30 -6.12 13.77
CA SER A 12 12.17 -6.67 13.02
C SER A 12 12.12 -8.19 13.12
N ILE A 13 13.27 -8.88 13.00
CA ILE A 13 13.36 -10.32 13.16
C ILE A 13 12.96 -10.73 14.59
N ALA A 14 13.46 -10.05 15.61
CA ALA A 14 13.11 -10.33 17.00
C ALA A 14 11.60 -10.17 17.26
N ALA A 15 10.97 -9.13 16.70
CA ALA A 15 9.53 -8.93 16.80
C ALA A 15 8.73 -10.04 16.10
N LEU A 16 9.17 -10.49 14.92
CA LEU A 16 8.53 -11.60 14.20
C LEU A 16 8.65 -12.92 14.96
N GLN A 17 9.81 -13.21 15.54
CA GLN A 17 10.01 -14.40 16.38
C GLN A 17 9.12 -14.35 17.63
N LEU A 18 8.99 -13.17 18.27
CA LEU A 18 8.08 -12.99 19.40
C LEU A 18 6.63 -13.23 19.00
N LEU A 19 6.18 -12.68 17.87
CA LEU A 19 4.84 -12.90 17.34
C LEU A 19 4.60 -14.39 17.04
N ASN A 20 5.55 -15.08 16.40
CA ASN A 20 5.46 -16.52 16.18
C ASN A 20 5.39 -17.31 17.50
N SER A 21 6.13 -16.90 18.53
CA SER A 21 6.06 -17.55 19.85
C SER A 21 4.68 -17.41 20.53
N LEU A 22 3.93 -16.37 20.16
CA LEU A 22 2.55 -16.12 20.60
C LEU A 22 1.52 -16.77 19.67
N GLY A 23 1.94 -17.48 18.62
CA GLY A 23 1.07 -18.19 17.69
C GLY A 23 0.69 -17.43 16.41
N TYR A 24 1.13 -16.17 16.25
CA TYR A 24 0.91 -15.42 15.01
C TYR A 24 1.65 -16.08 13.83
N GLY A 25 1.01 -16.20 12.68
CA GLY A 25 1.58 -16.89 11.51
C GLY A 25 1.45 -18.41 11.55
N ILE A 26 0.97 -18.98 12.68
CA ILE A 26 0.84 -20.43 12.91
C ILE A 26 -0.62 -20.80 13.15
N SER A 27 -1.29 -20.14 14.09
CA SER A 27 -2.70 -20.35 14.38
C SER A 27 -3.57 -19.71 13.29
N PRO A 28 -4.65 -20.38 12.82
CA PRO A 28 -5.59 -19.79 11.87
C PRO A 28 -6.20 -18.46 12.32
N ASP A 29 -6.40 -18.27 13.63
CA ASP A 29 -7.01 -17.06 14.22
C ASP A 29 -6.01 -15.91 14.43
N LEU A 30 -4.71 -16.15 14.22
CA LEU A 30 -3.64 -15.17 14.43
C LEU A 30 -2.84 -14.98 13.14
N PRO A 31 -3.43 -14.36 12.10
CA PRO A 31 -2.72 -14.15 10.85
C PRO A 31 -1.54 -13.18 11.04
N LEU A 32 -0.44 -13.49 10.38
CA LEU A 32 0.72 -12.62 10.23
C LEU A 32 1.04 -12.49 8.74
N HIS A 33 0.94 -11.28 8.22
CA HIS A 33 1.28 -10.98 6.84
C HIS A 33 2.45 -10.01 6.79
N LEU A 34 3.32 -10.19 5.82
CA LEU A 34 4.44 -9.29 5.57
C LEU A 34 4.14 -8.45 4.33
N VAL A 35 4.76 -7.27 4.27
CA VAL A 35 4.59 -6.34 3.15
C VAL A 35 5.96 -6.06 2.54
N TYR A 36 6.05 -6.13 1.21
CA TYR A 36 7.23 -5.79 0.44
C TYR A 36 6.98 -4.57 -0.44
N ASN A 37 7.88 -3.60 -0.34
CA ASN A 37 7.97 -2.46 -1.26
C ASN A 37 9.36 -2.49 -1.92
N PRO A 38 9.45 -2.24 -3.24
CA PRO A 38 10.72 -2.08 -3.93
C PRO A 38 11.60 -1.01 -3.30
N VAL A 39 12.92 -1.19 -3.35
CA VAL A 39 13.90 -0.21 -2.84
C VAL A 39 13.92 1.06 -3.69
N GLY A 40 13.63 0.95 -4.98
CA GLY A 40 13.76 2.02 -5.95
C GLY A 40 12.51 2.24 -6.82
N PRO A 41 12.65 3.02 -7.91
CA PRO A 41 11.58 3.31 -8.87
C PRO A 41 11.33 2.15 -9.83
N SER A 42 10.94 1.00 -9.30
CA SER A 42 10.51 -0.15 -10.09
C SER A 42 9.15 -0.66 -9.62
N LEU A 43 8.49 -1.43 -10.47
CA LEU A 43 7.35 -2.24 -10.05
C LEU A 43 7.85 -3.41 -9.19
N PRO A 44 7.03 -3.93 -8.27
CA PRO A 44 7.37 -5.14 -7.54
C PRO A 44 7.42 -6.36 -8.48
N PRO A 45 8.21 -7.39 -8.14
CA PRO A 45 8.18 -8.67 -8.83
C PRO A 45 6.87 -9.43 -8.53
N SER A 46 6.74 -10.62 -9.10
CA SER A 46 5.63 -11.54 -8.81
C SER A 46 5.48 -11.77 -7.30
N GLN A 47 4.27 -11.50 -6.77
CA GLN A 47 3.97 -11.71 -5.35
C GLN A 47 4.19 -13.18 -4.94
N ALA A 48 3.73 -14.12 -5.78
CA ALA A 48 3.81 -15.55 -5.48
C ALA A 48 5.26 -16.06 -5.40
N GLU A 49 6.11 -15.65 -6.34
CA GLU A 49 7.53 -16.01 -6.34
C GLU A 49 8.25 -15.39 -5.14
N LEU A 50 8.02 -14.09 -4.90
CA LEU A 50 8.65 -13.40 -3.79
C LEU A 50 8.19 -13.94 -2.42
N GLU A 51 6.92 -14.32 -2.29
CA GLU A 51 6.39 -14.95 -1.09
C GLU A 51 7.09 -16.28 -0.81
N ALA A 52 7.24 -17.14 -1.82
CA ALA A 52 7.91 -18.43 -1.70
C ALA A 52 9.37 -18.25 -1.25
N ASP A 53 10.07 -17.28 -1.83
CA ASP A 53 11.44 -16.94 -1.47
C ASP A 53 11.53 -16.42 -0.02
N TYR A 54 10.66 -15.48 0.37
CA TYR A 54 10.65 -14.95 1.74
C TYR A 54 10.34 -16.03 2.77
N LYS A 55 9.35 -16.89 2.50
CA LYS A 55 9.02 -18.03 3.39
C LYS A 55 10.22 -18.95 3.56
N ARG A 56 10.93 -19.27 2.48
CA ARG A 56 12.11 -20.14 2.52
C ARG A 56 13.25 -19.50 3.32
N GLU A 57 13.64 -18.28 2.97
CA GLU A 57 14.81 -17.62 3.55
C GLU A 57 14.58 -17.23 5.01
N LEU A 58 13.41 -16.66 5.36
CA LEU A 58 13.11 -16.26 6.74
C LEU A 58 13.00 -17.46 7.68
N LYS A 59 12.42 -18.57 7.21
CA LYS A 59 12.36 -19.81 8.00
C LYS A 59 13.75 -20.41 8.18
N LYS A 60 14.53 -20.53 7.09
CA LYS A 60 15.86 -21.14 7.12
C LYS A 60 16.84 -20.38 8.02
N HIS A 61 16.84 -19.06 7.93
CA HIS A 61 17.84 -18.23 8.60
C HIS A 61 17.40 -17.74 9.99
N PHE A 62 16.09 -17.60 10.25
CA PHE A 62 15.59 -16.99 11.48
C PHE A 62 14.46 -17.78 12.16
N GLY A 63 14.02 -18.90 11.59
CA GLY A 63 12.89 -19.67 12.13
C GLY A 63 11.55 -18.95 12.05
N VAL A 64 11.45 -17.87 11.27
CA VAL A 64 10.24 -17.06 11.15
C VAL A 64 9.26 -17.68 10.15
N VAL A 65 7.98 -17.68 10.51
CA VAL A 65 6.87 -18.11 9.64
C VAL A 65 5.81 -17.01 9.55
N PHE A 66 5.10 -16.95 8.43
CA PHE A 66 4.04 -15.99 8.18
C PHE A 66 3.07 -16.56 7.13
N ASN A 67 1.86 -16.01 7.04
CA ASN A 67 0.81 -16.51 6.17
C ASN A 67 0.98 -16.04 4.72
N ASN A 68 1.02 -14.72 4.49
CA ASN A 68 1.10 -14.14 3.13
C ASN A 68 2.14 -13.01 3.06
N LEU A 69 2.71 -12.81 1.88
CA LEU A 69 3.51 -11.65 1.53
C LEU A 69 2.71 -10.80 0.53
N TYR A 70 2.56 -9.51 0.82
CA TYR A 70 1.89 -8.56 -0.04
C TYR A 70 2.90 -7.64 -0.71
N THR A 71 2.92 -7.61 -2.03
CA THR A 71 3.77 -6.67 -2.77
C THR A 71 3.02 -5.37 -3.02
N LEU A 72 3.71 -4.25 -2.76
CA LEU A 72 3.18 -2.92 -3.00
C LEU A 72 4.05 -2.15 -3.99
N THR A 73 3.39 -1.39 -4.85
CA THR A 73 4.04 -0.38 -5.68
C THR A 73 4.25 0.89 -4.87
N ASN A 74 5.44 1.49 -4.96
CA ASN A 74 5.70 2.77 -4.30
C ASN A 74 4.91 3.89 -4.97
N LEU A 75 4.02 4.54 -4.24
CA LEU A 75 3.30 5.67 -4.83
C LEU A 75 4.20 6.90 -5.01
N PRO A 76 4.07 7.63 -6.14
CA PRO A 76 4.90 8.79 -6.47
C PRO A 76 4.44 10.04 -5.70
N ILE A 77 4.34 9.94 -4.38
CA ILE A 77 3.91 11.03 -3.47
C ILE A 77 4.91 11.19 -2.30
N GLY A 78 4.73 12.25 -1.52
CA GLY A 78 5.45 12.47 -0.26
C GLY A 78 6.97 12.36 -0.39
N ARG A 79 7.60 11.63 0.55
CA ARG A 79 9.06 11.48 0.60
C ARG A 79 9.63 10.78 -0.63
N PHE A 80 8.91 9.80 -1.19
CA PHE A 80 9.37 9.06 -2.35
C PHE A 80 9.41 9.96 -3.58
N ALA A 81 8.35 10.73 -3.84
CA ALA A 81 8.35 11.74 -4.90
C ALA A 81 9.49 12.76 -4.75
N SER A 82 9.71 13.27 -3.53
CA SER A 82 10.80 14.21 -3.25
C SER A 82 12.17 13.60 -3.55
N ASN A 83 12.38 12.33 -3.19
CA ASN A 83 13.62 11.62 -3.51
C ASN A 83 13.79 11.44 -5.04
N LEU A 84 12.73 11.06 -5.76
CA LEU A 84 12.77 10.93 -7.21
C LEU A 84 13.09 12.26 -7.89
N ARG A 85 12.49 13.37 -7.45
CA ARG A 85 12.79 14.72 -7.98
C ARG A 85 14.24 15.09 -7.76
N HIS A 86 14.76 14.87 -6.55
CA HIS A 86 16.15 15.17 -6.23
C HIS A 86 17.15 14.41 -7.11
N ASN A 87 16.78 13.19 -7.54
CA ASN A 87 17.60 12.36 -8.40
C ASN A 87 17.23 12.47 -9.90
N ASN A 88 16.37 13.42 -10.31
CA ASN A 88 15.86 13.57 -11.68
C ASN A 88 15.24 12.28 -12.26
N LYS A 89 14.54 11.51 -11.41
CA LYS A 89 13.89 10.22 -11.75
C LYS A 89 12.37 10.27 -11.72
N LEU A 90 11.75 11.39 -11.35
CA LEU A 90 10.29 11.44 -11.18
C LEU A 90 9.57 11.18 -12.51
N ASP A 91 9.95 11.87 -13.58
CA ASP A 91 9.26 11.74 -14.87
C ASP A 91 9.42 10.33 -15.45
N GLU A 92 10.62 9.75 -15.36
CA GLU A 92 10.90 8.36 -15.76
C GLU A 92 10.01 7.38 -15.00
N TYR A 93 9.88 7.56 -13.68
CA TYR A 93 9.04 6.69 -12.86
C TYR A 93 7.55 6.86 -13.17
N MET A 94 7.09 8.10 -13.39
CA MET A 94 5.70 8.35 -13.81
C MET A 94 5.40 7.68 -15.15
N GLN A 95 6.31 7.75 -16.13
CA GLN A 95 6.16 7.07 -17.41
C GLN A 95 6.11 5.54 -17.26
N LEU A 96 6.92 4.96 -16.36
CA LEU A 96 6.81 3.54 -16.03
C LEU A 96 5.41 3.18 -15.54
N LEU A 97 4.86 3.94 -14.58
CA LEU A 97 3.53 3.67 -14.03
C LEU A 97 2.42 3.81 -15.07
N ILE A 98 2.50 4.85 -15.91
CA ILE A 98 1.53 5.10 -16.98
C ILE A 98 1.58 3.98 -18.02
N HIS A 99 2.77 3.61 -18.51
CA HIS A 99 2.92 2.54 -19.49
C HIS A 99 2.51 1.17 -18.95
N ALA A 100 2.68 0.96 -17.65
CA ALA A 100 2.27 -0.27 -16.97
C ALA A 100 0.81 -0.25 -16.51
N PHE A 101 0.03 0.79 -16.81
CA PHE A 101 -1.39 0.84 -16.45
C PHE A 101 -2.12 -0.42 -16.92
N ASN A 102 -2.74 -1.13 -15.97
CA ASN A 102 -3.48 -2.35 -16.24
C ASN A 102 -4.95 -2.16 -15.86
N PRO A 103 -5.87 -2.05 -16.83
CA PRO A 103 -7.29 -1.81 -16.54
C PRO A 103 -7.97 -2.96 -15.79
N VAL A 104 -7.43 -4.19 -15.83
CA VAL A 104 -7.99 -5.35 -15.10
C VAL A 104 -7.88 -5.16 -13.59
N THR A 105 -6.93 -4.33 -13.13
CA THR A 105 -6.74 -4.04 -11.70
C THR A 105 -7.85 -3.18 -11.09
N ILE A 106 -8.63 -2.47 -11.93
CA ILE A 106 -9.58 -1.45 -11.47
C ILE A 106 -10.60 -2.04 -10.50
N ASP A 107 -11.18 -3.19 -10.81
CA ASP A 107 -12.28 -3.75 -10.02
C ASP A 107 -11.84 -4.20 -8.62
N GLY A 108 -10.55 -4.48 -8.41
CA GLY A 108 -9.99 -4.85 -7.12
C GLY A 108 -9.43 -3.68 -6.30
N LEU A 109 -9.53 -2.43 -6.78
CA LEU A 109 -9.03 -1.27 -6.04
C LEU A 109 -9.83 -0.99 -4.76
N MET A 110 -9.14 -0.76 -3.65
CA MET A 110 -9.76 -0.44 -2.35
C MET A 110 -10.61 0.82 -2.36
N CYS A 111 -10.23 1.86 -3.13
CA CYS A 111 -10.99 3.11 -3.21
C CYS A 111 -12.40 2.96 -3.80
N ARG A 112 -12.76 1.77 -4.32
CA ARG A 112 -14.10 1.46 -4.81
C ARG A 112 -15.07 0.99 -3.74
N ASN A 113 -14.56 0.49 -2.61
CA ASN A 113 -15.38 -0.12 -1.56
C ASN A 113 -14.98 0.29 -0.14
N THR A 114 -13.91 1.06 -0.01
CA THR A 114 -13.35 1.51 1.27
C THR A 114 -13.02 3.00 1.15
N ILE A 115 -13.24 3.75 2.24
CA ILE A 115 -12.87 5.16 2.38
C ILE A 115 -11.78 5.30 3.45
N SER A 116 -10.97 6.35 3.36
CA SER A 116 -10.04 6.72 4.43
C SER A 116 -10.63 7.82 5.29
N ILE A 117 -10.47 7.69 6.61
CA ILE A 117 -10.95 8.66 7.59
C ILE A 117 -9.75 9.29 8.30
N GLY A 118 -9.64 10.60 8.19
CA GLY A 118 -8.69 11.41 8.93
C GLY A 118 -8.92 11.33 10.44
N TRP A 119 -7.88 11.61 11.22
CA TRP A 119 -7.96 11.50 12.68
C TRP A 119 -8.94 12.49 13.32
N ARG A 120 -9.33 13.57 12.61
CA ARG A 120 -10.40 14.49 13.04
C ARG A 120 -11.74 14.18 12.36
N GLY A 121 -11.83 13.09 11.61
CA GLY A 121 -13.02 12.67 10.90
C GLY A 121 -13.12 13.15 9.45
N GLU A 122 -12.09 13.78 8.87
CA GLU A 122 -12.10 14.17 7.45
C GLU A 122 -12.24 12.93 6.53
N VAL A 123 -13.00 13.05 5.45
CA VAL A 123 -13.32 11.89 4.58
C VAL A 123 -12.58 11.96 3.24
N TYR A 124 -12.00 10.84 2.81
CA TYR A 124 -11.24 10.71 1.56
C TYR A 124 -11.54 9.38 0.87
N ASP A 125 -11.35 9.30 -0.46
CA ASP A 125 -11.51 8.02 -1.19
C ASP A 125 -10.43 6.97 -0.83
N CYS A 126 -9.24 7.41 -0.39
CA CYS A 126 -8.15 6.53 0.03
C CYS A 126 -7.14 7.27 0.92
N ASP A 127 -6.22 6.52 1.51
CA ASP A 127 -5.13 7.04 2.34
C ASP A 127 -4.18 7.96 1.56
N PHE A 128 -3.98 7.70 0.27
CA PHE A 128 -3.18 8.57 -0.59
C PHE A 128 -3.86 9.90 -0.90
N ASN A 129 -5.17 9.90 -1.13
CA ASN A 129 -5.96 11.14 -1.21
C ASN A 129 -5.86 11.92 0.10
N GLN A 130 -5.86 11.23 1.26
CA GLN A 130 -5.62 11.87 2.54
C GLN A 130 -4.21 12.50 2.64
N GLN A 131 -3.16 11.79 2.21
CA GLN A 131 -1.80 12.35 2.17
C GLN A 131 -1.66 13.55 1.22
N LEU A 132 -2.51 13.63 0.19
CA LEU A 132 -2.56 14.72 -0.78
C LEU A 132 -3.59 15.82 -0.44
N ALA A 133 -4.24 15.73 0.73
CA ALA A 133 -5.30 16.63 1.16
C ALA A 133 -6.49 16.73 0.16
N MET A 134 -6.77 15.65 -0.56
CA MET A 134 -7.89 15.53 -1.49
C MET A 134 -9.18 15.15 -0.75
N GLN A 135 -9.59 15.99 0.21
CA GLN A 135 -10.77 15.75 1.03
C GLN A 135 -12.04 15.83 0.19
N TRP A 136 -13.02 14.99 0.50
CA TRP A 136 -14.38 15.16 0.01
C TRP A 136 -14.95 16.50 0.48
N ASN A 137 -15.73 17.15 -0.38
CA ASN A 137 -16.34 18.43 -0.07
C ASN A 137 -17.86 18.35 -0.13
N ASN A 138 -18.50 19.12 0.75
CA ASN A 138 -19.90 19.50 0.66
C ASN A 138 -20.14 20.41 -0.56
N ARG A 139 -21.41 20.67 -0.87
CA ARG A 139 -21.80 21.55 -1.99
C ARG A 139 -21.29 22.97 -1.85
N ASP A 140 -21.10 23.44 -0.62
CA ASP A 140 -20.56 24.77 -0.30
C ASP A 140 -19.02 24.77 -0.25
N MET A 141 -18.38 23.69 -0.70
CA MET A 141 -16.93 23.48 -0.67
C MET A 141 -16.32 23.38 0.73
N SER A 142 -17.13 23.28 1.79
CA SER A 142 -16.62 22.89 3.10
C SER A 142 -16.21 21.42 3.07
N GLY A 143 -15.16 21.07 3.81
CA GLY A 143 -14.72 19.68 3.92
C GLY A 143 -15.81 18.81 4.55
N LEU A 144 -16.00 17.60 4.02
CA LEU A 144 -16.93 16.61 4.55
C LEU A 144 -16.27 15.83 5.68
N PHE A 145 -17.02 15.63 6.78
CA PHE A 145 -16.58 14.82 7.92
C PHE A 145 -17.44 13.55 8.09
N LEU A 146 -16.91 12.58 8.83
CA LEU A 146 -17.53 11.27 9.07
C LEU A 146 -18.97 11.39 9.60
N TRP A 147 -19.23 12.35 10.49
CA TRP A 147 -20.56 12.56 11.07
C TRP A 147 -21.55 13.22 10.10
N ASP A 148 -21.08 13.73 8.96
CA ASP A 148 -21.93 14.27 7.89
C ASP A 148 -22.34 13.19 6.87
N ILE A 149 -21.76 11.99 6.97
CA ILE A 149 -21.98 10.89 6.02
C ILE A 149 -23.36 10.27 6.21
N ASP A 150 -24.14 10.23 5.13
CA ASP A 150 -25.26 9.29 4.96
C ASP A 150 -24.78 8.10 4.11
N PRO A 151 -24.60 6.90 4.69
CA PRO A 151 -24.13 5.73 3.95
C PRO A 151 -24.93 5.41 2.69
N LYS A 152 -26.24 5.70 2.68
CA LYS A 152 -27.12 5.45 1.53
C LYS A 152 -26.83 6.38 0.34
N ARG A 153 -26.12 7.48 0.57
CA ARG A 153 -25.75 8.47 -0.46
C ARG A 153 -24.31 8.33 -0.92
N MET A 154 -23.58 7.32 -0.43
CA MET A 154 -22.18 7.09 -0.79
C MET A 154 -22.00 6.17 -1.98
N GLU A 155 -23.04 5.44 -2.37
CA GLU A 155 -23.01 4.62 -3.57
C GLU A 155 -22.82 5.47 -4.82
N ASN A 156 -22.02 4.97 -5.76
CA ASN A 156 -21.75 5.59 -7.06
C ASN A 156 -21.17 7.01 -7.00
N ARG A 157 -20.54 7.38 -5.87
CA ARG A 157 -19.76 8.61 -5.80
C ARG A 157 -18.58 8.51 -6.76
N GLN A 158 -18.28 9.60 -7.46
CA GLN A 158 -17.08 9.68 -8.27
C GLN A 158 -15.85 9.72 -7.35
N ILE A 159 -14.94 8.77 -7.56
CA ILE A 159 -13.66 8.70 -6.86
C ILE A 159 -12.76 9.83 -7.37
N MET A 160 -12.17 10.61 -6.47
CA MET A 160 -11.19 11.63 -6.86
C MET A 160 -9.89 10.95 -7.27
N THR A 161 -9.48 11.13 -8.52
CA THR A 161 -8.26 10.54 -9.08
C THR A 161 -7.15 11.58 -9.26
N GLY A 162 -5.91 11.10 -9.36
CA GLY A 162 -4.74 11.90 -9.69
C GLY A 162 -3.58 11.00 -10.13
N ASP A 163 -2.41 11.58 -10.39
CA ASP A 163 -1.24 10.87 -10.91
C ASP A 163 -0.81 9.66 -10.05
N HIS A 164 -1.00 9.76 -8.74
CA HIS A 164 -0.68 8.68 -7.80
C HIS A 164 -1.51 7.41 -8.06
N CYS A 165 -2.70 7.52 -8.65
CA CYS A 165 -3.55 6.38 -8.96
C CYS A 165 -2.87 5.39 -9.93
N PHE A 166 -1.98 5.87 -10.81
CA PHE A 166 -1.21 4.99 -11.69
C PHE A 166 -0.37 3.98 -10.91
N GLY A 167 0.11 4.32 -9.70
CA GLY A 167 0.85 3.36 -8.87
C GLY A 167 -0.03 2.23 -8.32
N CYS A 168 -1.31 2.48 -8.05
CA CYS A 168 -2.26 1.45 -7.62
C CYS A 168 -2.72 0.54 -8.77
N THR A 169 -2.70 1.04 -10.01
CA THR A 169 -3.19 0.33 -11.20
C THR A 169 -2.10 -0.26 -12.09
N ALA A 170 -0.83 0.05 -11.83
CA ALA A 170 0.28 -0.41 -12.65
C ALA A 170 0.60 -1.89 -12.41
N GLY A 171 0.90 -2.62 -13.48
CA GLY A 171 1.31 -4.02 -13.46
C GLY A 171 0.21 -4.93 -12.88
N ALA A 172 0.53 -5.62 -11.79
CA ALA A 172 -0.41 -6.47 -11.06
C ALA A 172 -1.39 -5.67 -10.18
N GLY A 173 -1.27 -4.34 -10.13
CA GLY A 173 -1.99 -3.50 -9.19
C GLY A 173 -1.45 -3.61 -7.77
N SER A 174 -1.83 -2.68 -6.91
CA SER A 174 -1.32 -2.62 -5.53
C SER A 174 -2.36 -2.02 -4.59
N THR A 175 -2.78 -2.81 -3.61
CA THR A 175 -3.61 -2.38 -2.46
C THR A 175 -2.99 -2.86 -1.16
N CYS A 176 -3.54 -2.46 0.01
CA CYS A 176 -3.07 -3.01 1.28
C CYS A 176 -3.19 -4.54 1.39
N GLY A 177 -3.95 -5.20 0.50
CA GLY A 177 -4.02 -6.65 0.34
C GLY A 177 -3.01 -7.25 -0.65
N GLY A 178 -2.07 -6.46 -1.18
CA GLY A 178 -1.06 -6.87 -2.16
C GLY A 178 -1.49 -6.67 -3.60
N ALA A 179 -0.93 -7.51 -4.48
CA ALA A 179 -1.27 -7.58 -5.90
C ALA A 179 -2.75 -7.94 -6.12
N ILE A 180 -3.36 -7.35 -7.15
CA ILE A 180 -4.78 -7.50 -7.45
C ILE A 180 -5.03 -8.61 -8.48
N VAL A 181 -4.11 -8.77 -9.44
CA VAL A 181 -4.20 -9.74 -10.55
C VAL A 181 -2.94 -10.57 -10.70
#